data_AF-A0A533SGD8-F1
#
_entry.id   AF-A0A533SGD8-F1
#
_cell.length_a   1.000
_cell.length_b   1.000
_cell.length_c   1.000
_cell.angle_alpha   90.00
_cell.angle_beta   90.00
_cell.angle_gamma   90.00
#
_symmetry.space_group_name_H-M   'P 1'
#
loop_
_entity.id
_entity.type
_entity.pdbx_description
1 polymer ?
#
loop_
_entity_poly.entity_id
_entity_poly.type
_entity_poly.pdbx_seq_one_letter_code
_entity_poly.pdbx_strand_id
1 'polypeptide(L)'
;MAKFLKGPGKGLSLLAFETSKKSRIMKKKMRISALSKKLKGDLRDLGSLVVSTHLAGSEDFFADDEIKALISRIEENQREIERMREAIERISRAKKVFKDARSVLPPSMFTDGDVQAQEGRGKPKSRLNPFRRRAKNNLN
;
A
#
# COMPACT_ATOMS: atom_id res chain seq x y z
N MET A 1 -31.41 -26.95 25.83
CA MET A 1 -30.20 -27.43 25.12
C MET A 1 -29.80 -26.41 24.05
N ALA A 2 -28.81 -25.56 24.32
CA ALA A 2 -28.28 -24.64 23.32
C ALA A 2 -27.03 -25.26 22.67
N LYS A 3 -27.16 -25.68 21.39
CA LYS A 3 -26.02 -26.14 20.59
C LYS A 3 -25.20 -24.91 20.18
N PHE A 4 -24.03 -24.73 20.78
CA PHE A 4 -23.06 -23.73 20.36
C PHE A 4 -22.59 -24.05 18.92
N LEU A 5 -22.96 -23.20 17.97
CA LEU A 5 -22.34 -23.10 16.66
C LEU A 5 -20.88 -22.63 16.83
N LYS A 6 -19.97 -23.55 17.14
CA LYS A 6 -18.52 -23.34 17.04
C LYS A 6 -18.14 -23.31 15.56
N GLY A 7 -18.37 -22.17 14.91
CA GLY A 7 -18.00 -21.94 13.51
C GLY A 7 -16.48 -21.74 13.30
N PRO A 8 -16.01 -21.77 12.04
CA PRO A 8 -14.60 -21.58 11.66
C PRO A 8 -14.20 -20.08 11.74
N GLY A 9 -14.38 -19.45 12.90
CA GLY A 9 -14.36 -17.99 13.05
C GLY A 9 -12.98 -17.33 13.18
N LYS A 10 -11.93 -18.10 13.51
CA LYS A 10 -10.61 -17.52 13.82
C LYS A 10 -9.71 -17.33 12.57
N GLY A 11 -9.80 -18.21 11.59
CA GLY A 11 -8.98 -18.14 10.36
C GLY A 11 -9.49 -17.12 9.34
N LEU A 12 -10.81 -17.05 9.14
CA LEU A 12 -11.44 -16.12 8.21
C LEU A 12 -11.34 -14.65 8.69
N SER A 13 -11.43 -14.41 10.00
CA SER A 13 -11.35 -13.07 10.59
C SER A 13 -9.96 -12.44 10.45
N LEU A 14 -8.88 -13.23 10.57
CA LEU A 14 -7.51 -12.78 10.34
C LEU A 14 -7.26 -12.40 8.87
N LEU A 15 -7.76 -13.22 7.93
CA LEU A 15 -7.63 -12.94 6.50
C LEU A 15 -8.44 -11.69 6.09
N ALA A 16 -9.65 -11.55 6.62
CA ALA A 16 -10.48 -10.36 6.45
C ALA A 16 -9.81 -9.09 7.03
N PHE A 17 -9.15 -9.21 8.18
CA PHE A 17 -8.43 -8.09 8.80
C PHE A 17 -7.17 -7.69 8.02
N GLU A 18 -6.39 -8.66 7.53
CA GLU A 18 -5.22 -8.38 6.69
C GLU A 18 -5.59 -7.78 5.34
N THR A 19 -6.65 -8.30 4.69
CA THR A 19 -7.17 -7.74 3.43
C THR A 19 -7.74 -6.34 3.65
N SER A 20 -8.40 -6.07 4.79
CA SER A 20 -8.85 -4.73 5.20
C SER A 20 -7.67 -3.76 5.40
N LYS A 21 -6.60 -4.18 6.07
CA LYS A 21 -5.37 -3.36 6.23
C LYS A 21 -4.72 -3.05 4.88
N LYS A 22 -4.55 -4.06 4.02
CA LYS A 22 -3.99 -3.88 2.66
C LYS A 22 -4.85 -2.91 1.84
N SER A 23 -6.17 -3.03 1.92
CA SER A 23 -7.11 -2.10 1.27
C SER A 23 -6.95 -0.66 1.79
N ARG A 24 -6.84 -0.45 3.11
CA ARG A 24 -6.60 0.88 3.70
C ARG A 24 -5.28 1.49 3.23
N ILE A 25 -4.19 0.71 3.22
CA ILE A 25 -2.89 1.17 2.70
C ILE A 25 -3.00 1.53 1.23
N MET A 26 -3.65 0.70 0.43
CA MET A 26 -3.82 0.92 -1.00
C MET A 26 -4.64 2.19 -1.28
N LYS A 27 -5.76 2.42 -0.58
CA LYS A 27 -6.54 3.65 -0.68
C LYS A 27 -5.69 4.90 -0.39
N LYS A 28 -4.86 4.86 0.66
CA LYS A 28 -3.94 5.96 0.99
C LYS A 28 -2.86 6.15 -0.09
N LYS A 29 -2.27 5.06 -0.61
CA LYS A 29 -1.31 5.14 -1.72
C LYS A 29 -1.92 5.77 -2.98
N MET A 30 -3.14 5.37 -3.34
CA MET A 30 -3.86 5.96 -4.46
C MET A 30 -4.11 7.46 -4.26
N ARG A 31 -4.48 7.87 -3.04
CA ARG A 31 -4.65 9.28 -2.69
C ARG A 31 -3.33 10.05 -2.77
N ILE A 32 -2.22 9.49 -2.28
CA ILE A 32 -0.87 10.08 -2.43
C ILE A 32 -0.55 10.28 -3.92
N SER A 33 -0.80 9.29 -4.77
CA SER A 33 -0.54 9.40 -6.21
C SER A 33 -1.39 10.50 -6.86
N ALA A 34 -2.66 10.62 -6.49
CA ALA A 34 -3.55 11.67 -6.99
C ALA A 34 -3.07 13.07 -6.56
N LEU A 35 -2.73 13.26 -5.28
CA LEU A 35 -2.19 14.53 -4.78
C LEU A 35 -0.84 14.86 -5.39
N SER A 36 0.03 13.86 -5.59
CA SER A 36 1.33 14.05 -6.24
C SER A 36 1.18 14.51 -7.69
N LYS A 37 0.16 14.00 -8.41
CA LYS A 37 -0.17 14.47 -9.75
C LYS A 37 -0.66 15.91 -9.73
N LYS A 38 -1.55 16.25 -8.78
CA LYS A 38 -2.06 17.61 -8.61
C LYS A 38 -0.93 18.60 -8.29
N LEU A 39 -0.07 18.26 -7.33
CA LEU A 39 1.08 19.06 -6.94
C LEU A 39 2.06 19.33 -8.09
N LYS A 40 2.27 18.36 -8.98
CA LYS A 40 3.06 18.59 -10.20
C LYS A 40 2.40 19.60 -11.15
N GLY A 41 1.07 19.60 -11.24
CA GLY A 41 0.30 20.61 -11.96
C GLY A 41 0.46 21.98 -11.32
N ASP A 42 0.19 22.08 -10.02
CA ASP A 42 0.28 23.34 -9.26
C ASP A 42 1.69 23.95 -9.35
N LEU A 43 2.76 23.14 -9.28
CA LEU A 43 4.14 23.61 -9.45
C LEU A 43 4.44 24.11 -10.86
N ARG A 44 3.86 23.47 -11.88
CA ARG A 44 4.01 23.91 -13.27
C ARG A 44 3.31 25.25 -13.47
N ASP A 45 2.10 25.38 -12.97
CA ASP A 45 1.30 26.60 -13.05
C ASP A 45 2.00 27.74 -12.30
N LEU A 46 2.60 27.46 -11.14
CA LEU A 46 3.39 28.42 -10.38
C LEU A 46 4.60 28.90 -11.18
N GLY A 47 5.35 27.98 -11.80
CA GLY A 47 6.49 28.35 -12.64
C GLY A 47 6.06 29.21 -13.84
N SER A 48 4.95 28.87 -14.49
CA SER A 48 4.39 29.68 -15.57
C SER A 48 3.98 31.07 -15.10
N LEU A 49 3.33 31.17 -13.94
CA LEU A 49 2.88 32.46 -13.41
C LEU A 49 4.07 33.35 -13.05
N VAL A 50 5.05 32.82 -12.32
CA VAL A 50 6.27 33.56 -11.92
C VAL A 50 7.05 34.06 -13.14
N VAL A 51 7.17 33.25 -14.19
CA VAL A 51 7.81 33.68 -15.44
C VAL A 51 7.00 34.78 -16.13
N SER A 52 5.67 34.64 -16.19
CA SER A 52 4.81 35.65 -16.80
C SER A 52 4.87 36.99 -16.07
N THR A 53 4.85 36.98 -14.73
CA THR A 53 4.96 38.19 -13.92
C THR A 53 6.34 38.82 -14.04
N HIS A 54 7.40 38.01 -14.17
CA HIS A 54 8.76 38.50 -14.41
C HIS A 54 8.89 39.19 -15.76
N LEU A 55 8.34 38.60 -16.81
CA LEU A 55 8.31 39.21 -18.15
C LEU A 55 7.45 40.48 -18.19
N ALA A 56 6.43 40.58 -17.33
CA ALA A 56 5.63 41.80 -17.18
C ALA A 56 6.34 42.92 -16.42
N GLY A 57 7.57 42.69 -15.93
CA GLY A 57 8.38 43.71 -15.25
C GLY A 57 7.94 44.01 -13.82
N SER A 58 7.14 43.14 -13.19
CA SER A 58 6.85 43.25 -11.76
C SER A 58 8.09 42.89 -10.95
N GLU A 59 8.42 43.67 -9.91
CA GLU A 59 9.57 43.36 -9.04
C GLU A 59 9.19 42.46 -7.85
N ASP A 60 7.90 42.43 -7.47
CA ASP A 60 7.43 41.67 -6.29
C ASP A 60 6.41 40.58 -6.65
N PHE A 61 6.92 39.45 -7.15
CA PHE A 61 6.11 38.27 -7.50
C PHE A 61 5.42 37.64 -6.29
N PHE A 62 6.03 37.77 -5.11
CA PHE A 62 5.49 37.14 -3.90
C PHE A 62 4.35 37.95 -3.29
N ALA A 63 4.17 39.20 -3.71
CA ALA A 63 3.00 40.00 -3.37
C ALA A 63 1.73 39.57 -4.14
N ASP A 64 1.87 38.87 -5.27
CA ASP A 64 0.75 38.42 -6.08
C ASP A 64 -0.11 37.38 -5.33
N ASP A 65 -1.40 37.66 -5.20
CA ASP A 65 -2.33 36.82 -4.44
C ASP A 65 -2.59 35.46 -5.11
N GLU A 66 -2.48 35.36 -6.44
CA GLU A 66 -2.57 34.09 -7.15
C GLU A 66 -1.36 33.20 -6.85
N ILE A 67 -0.15 33.78 -6.85
CA ILE A 67 1.09 33.10 -6.47
C ILE A 67 1.00 32.61 -5.03
N LYS A 68 0.59 33.46 -4.09
CA LYS A 68 0.41 33.08 -2.67
C LYS A 68 -0.62 31.96 -2.50
N ALA A 69 -1.75 32.05 -3.18
CA ALA A 69 -2.79 31.03 -3.11
C ALA A 69 -2.32 29.69 -3.68
N LEU A 70 -1.46 29.71 -4.70
CA LEU A 70 -0.91 28.51 -5.30
C LEU A 70 0.17 27.87 -4.43
N ILE A 71 1.07 28.68 -3.84
CA ILE A 71 2.05 28.23 -2.85
C ILE A 71 1.33 27.58 -1.65
N SER A 72 0.29 28.22 -1.12
CA SER A 72 -0.49 27.69 0.01
C SER A 72 -1.11 26.33 -0.30
N ARG A 73 -1.66 26.16 -1.53
CA ARG A 73 -2.19 24.88 -2.00
C ARG A 73 -1.11 23.80 -2.12
N ILE A 74 0.07 24.15 -2.62
CA ILE A 74 1.21 23.24 -2.73
C ILE A 74 1.63 22.76 -1.33
N GLU A 75 1.79 23.67 -0.38
CA GLU A 75 2.16 23.33 1.00
C GLU A 75 1.11 22.44 1.70
N GLU A 76 -0.17 22.71 1.50
CA GLU A 76 -1.24 21.90 2.06
C GLU A 76 -1.22 20.48 1.47
N ASN A 77 -1.08 20.37 0.15
CA ASN A 77 -0.98 19.07 -0.53
C ASN A 77 0.25 18.28 -0.07
N GLN A 78 1.40 18.94 0.15
CA GLN A 78 2.61 18.30 0.69
C GLN A 78 2.37 17.78 2.11
N ARG A 79 1.76 18.59 2.98
CA ARG A 79 1.39 18.19 4.35
C ARG A 79 0.43 17.00 4.36
N GLU A 80 -0.57 16.97 3.47
CA GLU A 80 -1.50 15.84 3.36
C GLU A 80 -0.78 14.56 2.90
N ILE A 81 0.13 14.67 1.93
CA ILE A 81 0.96 13.54 1.47
C ILE A 81 1.77 12.97 2.64
N GLU A 82 2.44 13.81 3.42
CA GLU A 82 3.29 13.36 4.51
C GLU A 82 2.47 12.70 5.63
N ARG A 83 1.33 13.30 6.02
CA ARG A 83 0.39 12.68 6.96
C ARG A 83 -0.09 11.30 6.49
N MET A 84 -0.33 11.13 5.20
CA MET A 84 -0.73 9.83 4.65
C MET A 84 0.42 8.81 4.65
N ARG A 85 1.66 9.23 4.41
CA ARG A 85 2.86 8.39 4.50
C ARG A 85 3.05 7.90 5.94
N GLU A 86 3.00 8.80 6.92
CA GLU A 86 3.03 8.42 8.34
C GLU A 86 1.93 7.44 8.70
N ALA A 87 0.69 7.67 8.23
CA ALA A 87 -0.42 6.75 8.50
C ALA A 87 -0.18 5.37 7.90
N ILE A 88 0.39 5.29 6.69
CA ILE A 88 0.79 4.01 6.08
C ILE A 88 1.88 3.34 6.93
N GLU A 89 2.86 4.08 7.43
CA GLU A 89 3.90 3.53 8.30
C GLU A 89 3.32 2.97 9.59
N ARG A 90 2.42 3.70 10.27
CA ARG A 90 1.77 3.22 11.50
C ARG A 90 0.98 1.92 11.25
N ILE A 91 0.20 1.86 10.17
CA ILE A 91 -0.55 0.64 9.80
C ILE A 91 0.42 -0.51 9.46
N SER A 92 1.55 -0.21 8.84
CA SER A 92 2.56 -1.19 8.45
C SER A 92 3.37 -1.70 9.64
N ARG A 93 3.74 -0.84 10.60
CA ARG A 93 4.46 -1.20 11.83
C ARG A 93 3.61 -2.03 12.78
N ALA A 94 2.29 -1.79 12.83
CA ALA A 94 1.37 -2.67 13.54
C ALA A 94 1.45 -4.14 13.08
N LYS A 95 1.93 -4.42 11.85
CA LYS A 95 2.18 -5.79 11.36
C LYS A 95 3.32 -6.49 12.11
N LYS A 96 4.32 -5.76 12.63
CA LYS A 96 5.47 -6.35 13.34
C LYS A 96 5.07 -6.79 14.75
N VAL A 97 4.34 -5.96 15.49
CA VAL A 97 3.92 -6.24 16.87
C VAL A 97 3.08 -7.52 16.99
N PHE A 98 2.17 -7.79 16.04
CA PHE A 98 1.39 -9.04 16.03
C PHE A 98 2.17 -10.28 15.56
N LYS A 99 3.27 -10.10 14.83
CA LYS A 99 4.12 -11.21 14.39
C LYS A 99 5.02 -11.68 15.53
N ASP A 100 5.48 -10.75 16.35
CA ASP A 100 6.33 -11.03 17.52
C ASP A 100 5.50 -11.56 18.71
N ALA A 101 4.25 -11.10 18.90
CA ALA A 101 3.34 -11.70 19.89
C ALA A 101 3.02 -13.19 19.61
N ARG A 102 3.17 -13.64 18.36
CA ARG A 102 3.00 -15.05 17.96
C ARG A 102 4.18 -15.94 18.35
N SER A 103 5.37 -15.37 18.60
CA SER A 103 6.54 -16.11 19.08
C SER A 103 6.68 -16.16 20.60
N VAL A 104 5.81 -15.47 21.34
CA VAL A 104 5.84 -15.40 22.82
C VAL A 104 4.76 -16.26 23.47
N LEU A 105 3.84 -16.84 22.69
CA LEU A 105 2.86 -17.80 23.24
C LEU A 105 3.51 -19.19 23.33
N PRO A 106 3.63 -19.77 24.54
CA PRO A 106 4.23 -21.09 24.72
C PRO A 106 3.38 -22.17 24.00
N PRO A 107 4.01 -23.22 23.45
CA PRO A 107 3.34 -24.28 22.70
C PRO A 107 2.36 -25.12 23.54
N SER A 108 2.28 -24.91 24.86
CA SER A 108 1.40 -25.64 25.78
C SER A 108 -0.07 -25.25 25.72
N MET A 109 -0.46 -24.30 24.86
CA MET A 109 -1.88 -23.91 24.65
C MET A 109 -2.57 -24.67 23.51
N PHE A 110 -1.87 -25.59 22.84
CA PHE A 110 -2.47 -26.52 21.88
C PHE A 110 -2.54 -27.91 22.50
N THR A 111 -3.64 -28.20 23.18
CA THR A 111 -3.92 -29.57 23.63
C THR A 111 -4.22 -30.46 22.44
N ASP A 112 -3.55 -31.61 22.45
CA ASP A 112 -3.52 -32.68 21.47
C ASP A 112 -4.88 -33.12 20.91
N GLY A 113 -4.85 -33.47 19.63
CA GLY A 113 -5.94 -34.10 18.90
C GLY A 113 -5.53 -34.33 17.46
N ASP A 114 -4.78 -35.41 17.25
CA ASP A 114 -4.53 -36.11 16.00
C ASP A 114 -3.82 -35.35 14.87
N VAL A 115 -2.49 -35.43 14.84
CA VAL A 115 -1.75 -35.45 13.57
C VAL A 115 -0.76 -36.61 13.60
N GLN A 116 -1.21 -37.76 13.07
CA GLN A 116 -0.30 -38.77 12.53
C GLN A 116 0.58 -38.10 11.47
N ALA A 117 1.87 -37.95 11.78
CA ALA A 117 2.87 -37.55 10.82
C ALA A 117 3.14 -38.72 9.86
N GLN A 118 2.50 -38.72 8.70
CA GLN A 118 3.00 -39.46 7.54
C GLN A 118 3.99 -38.58 6.79
N GLU A 119 5.25 -38.99 6.83
CA GLU A 119 6.33 -38.48 6.01
C GLU A 119 6.01 -38.66 4.52
N GLY A 120 5.93 -37.56 3.78
CA GLY A 120 5.77 -37.56 2.34
C GLY A 120 6.67 -36.52 1.69
N ARG A 121 7.84 -36.95 1.20
CA ARG A 121 8.78 -36.13 0.42
C ARG A 121 8.12 -35.65 -0.88
N GLY A 122 7.64 -34.41 -0.92
CA GLY A 122 7.13 -33.77 -2.13
C GLY A 122 8.23 -33.01 -2.87
N LYS A 123 8.66 -33.52 -4.04
CA LYS A 123 9.57 -32.84 -4.98
C LYS A 123 9.00 -31.47 -5.41
N PRO A 124 9.84 -30.43 -5.65
CA PRO A 124 9.35 -29.14 -6.10
C PRO A 124 8.78 -29.25 -7.52
N LYS A 125 7.50 -28.89 -7.69
CA LYS A 125 6.87 -28.74 -9.00
C LYS A 125 7.57 -27.59 -9.75
N SER A 126 8.33 -27.91 -10.79
CA SER A 126 8.87 -26.90 -11.70
C SER A 126 7.72 -26.13 -12.33
N ARG A 127 7.75 -24.80 -12.21
CA ARG A 127 6.75 -23.93 -12.81
C ARG A 127 7.03 -23.89 -14.31
N LEU A 128 6.14 -24.49 -15.10
CA LEU A 128 6.20 -24.46 -16.55
C LEU A 128 6.10 -23.02 -17.04
N ASN A 129 7.11 -22.57 -17.78
CA ASN A 129 7.23 -21.19 -18.27
C ASN A 129 6.30 -21.01 -19.50
N PRO A 130 5.31 -20.09 -19.46
CA PRO A 130 4.26 -20.01 -20.48
C PRO A 130 4.72 -19.46 -21.84
N PHE A 131 5.97 -18.99 -21.94
CA PHE A 131 6.51 -18.36 -23.16
C PHE A 131 7.29 -19.33 -24.08
N ARG A 132 7.36 -20.63 -23.75
CA ARG A 132 8.09 -21.62 -24.56
C ARG A 132 7.19 -22.31 -25.60
N ARG A 133 6.52 -21.52 -26.45
CA ARG A 133 5.90 -22.03 -27.69
C ARG A 133 6.32 -21.16 -28.87
N ARG A 134 7.35 -21.64 -29.58
CA ARG A 134 7.54 -21.52 -31.04
C ARG A 134 8.96 -21.97 -31.36
N ALA A 135 9.08 -23.16 -31.93
CA ALA A 135 10.00 -23.48 -33.02
C ALA A 135 9.98 -24.99 -33.19
N LYS A 136 9.46 -25.42 -34.36
CA LYS A 136 9.68 -26.67 -35.09
C LYS A 136 8.35 -27.19 -35.60
N ASN A 137 8.04 -26.80 -36.82
CA ASN A 137 7.39 -27.60 -37.85
C ASN A 137 7.69 -26.88 -39.17
N ASN A 138 8.85 -27.20 -39.74
CA ASN A 138 9.17 -27.03 -41.15
C ASN A 138 10.12 -28.17 -41.50
N LEU A 139 9.54 -29.30 -41.93
CA LEU A 139 10.18 -30.29 -42.77
C LEU A 139 9.13 -30.66 -43.82
N ASN A 140 9.28 -30.06 -45.00
CA ASN A 140 9.05 -30.74 -46.26
C ASN A 140 10.44 -31.03 -46.83
#